data_AF-A0AAI9HWQ1-F1
#
_entry.id   AF-A0AAI9HWQ1-F1
#
_cell.length_a   1.000
_cell.length_b   1.000
_cell.length_c   1.000
_cell.angle_alpha   90.00
_cell.angle_beta   90.00
_cell.angle_gamma   90.00
#
_symmetry.space_group_name_H-M   'P 1'
#
loop_
_entity.id
_entity.type
_entity.pdbx_description
1 polymer ?
#
loop_
_entity_poly.entity_id
_entity_poly.type
_entity_poly.pdbx_seq_one_letter_code
_entity_poly.pdbx_strand_id
1 'polypeptide(L)' 'MSNHPVFATPADIIRPIAAVLEAAQFLALDPLAKDLASDLIAWAQETAALMAVNMQNEKPEAEHA' A
#
# COMPACT_ATOMS: atom_id res chain seq x y z
N MET A 1 -2.53 25.00 3.38
CA MET A 1 -1.73 23.90 2.78
C MET A 1 -2.70 22.78 2.47
N SER A 2 -3.00 22.54 1.20
CA SER A 2 -3.94 21.49 0.80
C SER A 2 -3.31 20.13 1.07
N ASN A 3 -3.82 19.40 2.06
CA ASN A 3 -3.53 17.97 2.25
C ASN A 3 -4.19 17.22 1.09
N HIS A 4 -3.52 17.15 -0.05
CA HIS A 4 -3.88 16.18 -1.07
C HIS A 4 -3.47 14.80 -0.54
N PRO A 5 -4.41 13.84 -0.40
CA PRO A 5 -4.02 12.48 -0.05
C PRO A 5 -3.06 11.99 -1.14
N VAL A 6 -1.87 11.53 -0.74
CA VAL A 6 -0.82 11.03 -1.65
C VAL A 6 -1.36 9.85 -2.51
N PHE A 7 -2.39 9.18 -2.02
CA PHE A 7 -3.15 8.15 -2.71
C PHE A 7 -4.64 8.44 -2.54
N ALA A 8 -5.28 8.95 -3.60
CA ALA A 8 -6.69 9.34 -3.56
C ALA A 8 -7.62 8.13 -3.66
N THR A 9 -7.14 7.07 -4.29
CA THR A 9 -7.89 5.82 -4.46
C THR A 9 -7.04 4.61 -4.09
N PRO A 10 -7.67 3.49 -3.69
CA PRO A 10 -7.01 2.21 -3.48
C PRO A 10 -6.26 1.71 -4.72
N ALA A 11 -6.67 2.10 -5.93
CA ALA A 11 -5.99 1.75 -7.17
C ALA A 11 -4.62 2.44 -7.29
N ASP A 12 -4.47 3.65 -6.73
CA ASP A 12 -3.23 4.42 -6.78
C ASP A 12 -2.10 3.76 -5.97
N ILE A 13 -2.45 2.95 -4.97
CA ILE A 13 -1.48 2.31 -4.08
C ILE A 13 -0.96 0.97 -4.60
N ILE A 14 -1.65 0.34 -5.56
CA ILE A 14 -1.27 -0.98 -6.09
C ILE A 14 0.09 -0.92 -6.79
N ARG A 15 0.36 0.16 -7.55
CA ARG A 15 1.65 0.35 -8.25
C ARG A 15 2.82 0.51 -7.26
N PRO A 16 2.73 1.39 -6.24
CA PRO A 16 3.72 1.48 -5.18
C PRO A 16 3.96 0.16 -4.45
N ILE A 17 2.90 -0.56 -4.07
CA ILE A 17 3.00 -1.87 -3.40
C ILE A 17 3.77 -2.86 -4.29
N ALA A 18 3.43 -2.95 -5.58
CA ALA A 18 4.12 -3.82 -6.51
C ALA A 18 5.62 -3.49 -6.61
N ALA A 19 5.97 -2.21 -6.77
CA ALA A 19 7.36 -1.78 -6.86
C ALA A 19 8.17 -2.10 -5.58
N VAL A 20 7.55 -1.96 -4.40
CA VAL A 20 8.19 -2.31 -3.13
C VAL A 20 8.40 -3.81 -2.99
N LEU A 21 7.42 -4.63 -3.40
CA LEU A 21 7.57 -6.09 -3.39
C LEU A 21 8.62 -6.58 -4.39
N GLU A 22 8.77 -5.92 -5.54
CA GLU A 22 9.86 -6.20 -6.48
C GLU A 22 11.23 -5.85 -5.88
N ALA A 23 11.35 -4.69 -5.23
CA ALA A 23 12.58 -4.29 -4.55
C ALA A 23 12.93 -5.25 -3.40
N ALA A 24 11.95 -5.68 -2.61
CA ALA A 24 12.15 -6.63 -1.52
C ALA A 24 12.65 -7.99 -2.04
N GLN A 25 12.14 -8.47 -3.18
CA GLN A 25 12.64 -9.70 -3.82
C GLN A 25 14.10 -9.57 -4.27
N PHE A 26 14.47 -8.42 -4.83
CA PHE A 26 15.87 -8.18 -5.22
C PHE A 26 16.79 -8.13 -4.00
N LEU A 27 16.36 -7.44 -2.93
CA LEU A 27 17.12 -7.32 -1.69
C LEU A 27 17.23 -8.64 -0.91
N ALA A 28 16.25 -9.53 -1.03
CA ALA A 28 16.29 -10.85 -0.38
C ALA A 28 17.44 -11.74 -0.87
N LEU A 29 18.03 -11.42 -2.03
CA LEU A 29 19.23 -12.08 -2.55
C LEU A 29 20.51 -11.66 -1.80
N ASP A 30 20.50 -10.52 -1.11
CA ASP A 30 21.61 -10.03 -0.30
C ASP A 30 21.41 -10.41 1.19
N PRO A 31 22.32 -11.21 1.77
CA PRO A 31 22.27 -11.57 3.19
C PRO A 31 22.24 -10.38 4.15
N LEU A 32 22.79 -9.23 3.76
CA LEU A 32 22.85 -8.01 4.57
C LEU A 32 21.57 -7.16 4.46
N ALA A 33 20.74 -7.39 3.45
CA ALA A 33 19.53 -6.60 3.20
C ALA A 33 18.24 -7.34 3.60
N LYS A 34 18.34 -8.49 4.27
CA LYS A 34 17.18 -9.30 4.69
C LYS A 34 16.22 -8.55 5.61
N ASP A 35 16.76 -7.79 6.55
CA ASP A 35 15.93 -7.02 7.49
C ASP A 35 15.15 -5.94 6.73
N LEU A 36 15.82 -5.21 5.83
CA LEU A 36 15.18 -4.22 4.97
C LEU A 36 14.12 -4.85 4.04
N ALA A 37 14.39 -6.03 3.47
CA ALA A 37 13.41 -6.74 2.64
C ALA A 37 12.17 -7.13 3.46
N SER A 38 12.35 -7.56 4.72
CA SER A 38 11.27 -7.88 5.63
C SER A 38 10.43 -6.63 5.97
N ASP A 39 11.08 -5.50 6.26
CA ASP A 39 10.40 -4.24 6.57
C ASP A 39 9.57 -3.73 5.37
N LEU A 40 10.10 -3.87 4.15
CA LEU A 40 9.40 -3.50 2.92
C LEU A 40 8.16 -4.38 2.67
N ILE A 41 8.25 -5.67 2.96
CA ILE A 41 7.10 -6.59 2.85
C ILE A 41 6.04 -6.25 3.90
N ALA A 42 6.46 -5.99 5.16
CA ALA A 42 5.56 -5.60 6.23
C ALA A 42 4.81 -4.30 5.89
N TRP A 43 5.55 -3.28 5.43
CA TRP A 43 4.95 -2.03 4.96
C TRP A 43 3.94 -2.24 3.83
N ALA A 44 4.25 -3.08 2.85
CA ALA A 44 3.36 -3.37 1.73
C ALA A 44 2.05 -4.04 2.20
N GLN A 45 2.14 -4.93 3.18
CA GLN A 45 0.98 -5.60 3.77
C GLN A 45 0.11 -4.62 4.59
N GLU A 46 0.73 -3.81 5.45
CA GLU A 46 0.02 -2.79 6.24
C GLU A 46 -0.69 -1.78 5.33
N THR A 47 -0.01 -1.34 4.28
CA THR A 47 -0.55 -0.40 3.29
C THR A 47 -1.73 -1.00 2.53
N ALA A 48 -1.63 -2.27 2.11
CA ALA A 48 -2.74 -2.98 1.47
C ALA A 48 -3.95 -3.12 2.42
N ALA A 49 -3.70 -3.43 3.70
CA ALA A 49 -4.75 -3.55 4.71
C ALA A 49 -5.46 -2.22 4.97
N LEU A 50 -4.71 -1.11 5.10
CA LEU A 50 -5.26 0.23 5.26
C LEU A 50 -6.18 0.62 4.08
N MET A 51 -5.76 0.30 2.86
CA MET A 51 -6.52 0.63 1.66
C MET A 51 -7.75 -0.27 1.49
N ALA A 52 -7.68 -1.53 1.91
CA ALA A 52 -8.84 -2.42 1.97
C ALA A 52 -9.89 -1.94 2.98
N VAL A 53 -9.46 -1.45 4.15
CA VAL A 53 -10.35 -0.84 5.15
C VAL A 53 -11.00 0.44 4.61
N ASN A 54 -10.24 1.28 3.91
CA ASN A 54 -10.79 2.48 3.26
C ASN A 54 -11.85 2.11 2.21
N MET A 55 -11.63 1.09 1.37
CA MET A 55 -12.65 0.59 0.42
C MET A 55 -13.92 0.08 1.08
N GLN A 56 -13.81 -0.54 2.26
CA GLN A 56 -14.96 -1.05 2.99
C GLN A 56 -15.78 0.07 3.62
N ASN A 57 -15.12 1.16 4.01
CA ASN A 57 -15.77 2.35 4.57
C ASN A 57 -16.36 3.29 3.50
N GLU A 58 -15.86 3.26 2.26
CA GLU A 58 -16.49 3.92 1.09
C GLU A 58 -17.71 3.14 0.54
N LYS A 59 -18.54 2.57 1.41
CA LYS A 59 -19.89 2.11 1.00
C LYS A 59 -20.77 3.34 0.73
N PRO A 60 -21.56 3.33 -0.35
CA PRO A 60 -21.99 4.54 -1.01
C PRO A 60 -23.07 5.25 -0.21
N GLU A 61 -22.86 6.54 0.05
CA GLU A 61 -23.96 7.50 0.19
C GLU A 61 -24.63 7.66 -1.19
N ALA A 62 -25.31 6.60 -1.65
CA ALA A 62 -26.19 6.67 -2.81
C ALA A 62 -27.63 6.80 -2.30
N GLU A 63 -28.13 8.03 -2.44
CA GLU A 63 -29.50 8.34 -2.85
C GLU A 63 -30.64 7.92 -1.90
N HIS A 64 -30.91 8.78 -0.92
CA HIS A 64 -32.30 9.02 -0.51
C HIS A 64 -32.77 10.32 -1.15
N ALA A 65 -33.33 10.18 -2.37
CA ALA A 65 -34.19 11.17 -3.01
C ALA A 65 -35.61 11.11 -2.44
#